data_AF-A0A0N4U390-F1
#
_entry.id   AF-A0A0N4U390-F1
#
_cell.length_a   1.000
_cell.length_b   1.000
_cell.length_c   1.000
_cell.angle_alpha   90.00
_cell.angle_beta   90.00
_cell.angle_gamma   90.00
#
_symmetry.space_group_name_H-M   'P 1'
#
loop_
_entity.id
_entity.type
_entity.pdbx_description
1 polymer ?
#
loop_
_entity_poly.entity_id
_entity_poly.type
_entity_poly.pdbx_seq_one_letter_code
_entity_poly.pdbx_strand_id
1 'polypeptide(L)'
;MLIFYIIAFFHLESHVEAWLCGSNARLLSFCYNPFNAFCRKCICDNGYSLIAGRCTNRDDPLYNIQKDLELDRFHKRIRLMRKDSNITITRIACPSNMVQVKHICPLSISWDLNCYRICKCKDGLRMRGGNCVDERKKYDRSQVITDSISKCGKENCRLGEVFLDFTCRRIGKKCGINMIFNLINGILKGKSCVIRCECEREFVGKSGQCVRSLIFTRKTTSEKTTTEFISSDLPKVGEKFYNSDCRQIPLACGKNMKLISIWKNSVDQQNRFACTQFCACKNEFVEMNGRCIKS
;
A
#
# COMPACT_ATOMS: atom_id res chain seq x y z
N MET A 1 -25.31 -9.11 52.88
CA MET A 1 -24.49 -9.69 51.78
C MET A 1 -24.67 -8.97 50.44
N LEU A 2 -25.90 -8.68 49.98
CA LEU A 2 -26.14 -8.05 48.67
C LEU A 2 -25.40 -6.71 48.46
N ILE A 3 -25.40 -5.83 49.47
CA ILE A 3 -24.71 -4.53 49.40
C ILE A 3 -23.20 -4.69 49.20
N PHE A 4 -22.56 -5.66 49.88
CA PHE A 4 -21.13 -5.92 49.71
C PHE A 4 -20.81 -6.44 48.30
N TYR A 5 -21.66 -7.29 47.72
CA TYR A 5 -21.51 -7.74 46.32
C TYR A 5 -21.65 -6.59 45.33
N ILE A 6 -22.59 -5.67 45.56
CA ILE A 6 -22.80 -4.49 44.70
C ILE A 6 -21.57 -3.56 44.77
N ILE A 7 -21.06 -3.27 45.97
CA ILE A 7 -19.88 -2.41 46.14
C ILE A 7 -18.64 -3.05 45.51
N ALA A 8 -18.42 -4.36 45.72
CA ALA A 8 -17.30 -5.08 45.12
C ALA A 8 -17.37 -5.08 43.58
N PHE A 9 -18.57 -5.23 43.02
CA PHE A 9 -18.79 -5.18 41.58
C PHE A 9 -18.46 -3.80 40.99
N PHE A 10 -18.94 -2.71 41.61
CA PHE A 10 -18.64 -1.34 41.16
C PHE A 10 -17.14 -0.99 41.28
N HIS A 11 -16.48 -1.42 42.36
CA HIS A 11 -15.03 -1.21 42.49
C HIS A 11 -14.26 -1.96 41.41
N LEU A 12 -14.64 -3.21 41.12
CA LEU A 12 -13.99 -4.01 40.09
C LEU A 12 -14.18 -3.39 38.69
N GLU A 13 -15.35 -2.84 38.39
CA GLU A 13 -15.58 -2.10 37.14
C GLU A 13 -14.67 -0.89 37.01
N SER A 14 -14.57 -0.02 38.03
CA SER A 14 -13.71 1.18 37.97
C SER A 14 -12.24 0.86 37.74
N HIS A 15 -11.73 -0.24 38.32
CA HIS A 15 -10.35 -0.66 38.12
C HIS A 15 -10.12 -1.23 36.72
N VAL A 16 -11.09 -1.97 36.19
CA VAL A 16 -11.05 -2.50 34.82
C VAL A 16 -11.09 -1.37 33.79
N GLU A 17 -11.89 -0.31 34.02
CA GLU A 17 -11.92 0.86 33.14
C GLU A 17 -10.57 1.59 33.09
N ALA A 18 -9.99 1.89 34.25
CA ALA A 18 -8.70 2.56 34.34
C ALA A 18 -7.56 1.74 33.71
N TRP A 19 -7.61 0.41 33.86
CA TRP A 19 -6.65 -0.50 33.23
C TRP A 19 -6.76 -0.54 31.71
N LEU A 20 -7.99 -0.50 31.17
CA LEU A 20 -8.22 -0.60 29.73
C LEU A 20 -7.99 0.73 29.01
N CYS A 21 -8.44 1.84 29.58
CA CYS A 21 -8.44 3.14 28.91
C CYS A 21 -7.37 4.12 29.40
N GLY A 22 -6.74 3.85 30.56
CA GLY A 22 -5.83 4.77 31.23
C GLY A 22 -6.58 5.86 32.02
N SER A 23 -5.80 6.74 32.65
CA SER A 23 -6.32 7.90 33.38
C SER A 23 -6.97 8.92 32.43
N ASN A 24 -8.00 9.63 32.88
CA ASN A 24 -8.76 10.65 32.12
C ASN A 24 -9.55 10.08 30.92
N ALA A 25 -10.05 8.86 31.08
CA ALA A 25 -10.82 8.16 30.08
C ALA A 25 -11.96 7.39 30.72
N ARG A 26 -13.08 7.28 30.01
CA ARG A 26 -14.24 6.48 30.37
C ARG A 26 -14.44 5.38 29.35
N LEU A 27 -14.73 4.18 29.79
CA LEU A 27 -15.03 3.06 28.91
C LEU A 27 -16.50 3.14 28.49
N LEU A 28 -16.77 3.23 27.18
CA LEU A 28 -18.13 3.11 26.66
C LEU A 28 -18.30 1.74 25.99
N SER A 29 -19.34 1.00 26.39
CA SER A 29 -19.73 -0.26 25.75
C SER A 29 -20.93 -0.04 24.82
N PHE A 30 -20.80 -0.44 23.56
CA PHE A 30 -21.86 -0.31 22.55
C PHE A 30 -22.61 -1.62 22.25
N CYS A 31 -22.23 -2.73 22.89
CA CYS A 31 -22.85 -4.02 22.66
C CYS A 31 -23.41 -4.58 23.96
N TYR A 32 -24.40 -5.45 23.82
CA TYR A 32 -25.01 -6.19 24.92
C TYR A 32 -24.05 -7.17 25.60
N ASN A 33 -23.07 -7.70 24.84
CA ASN A 33 -22.02 -8.56 25.39
C ASN A 33 -20.81 -7.71 25.80
N PRO A 34 -20.59 -7.44 27.11
CA PRO A 34 -19.48 -6.63 27.56
C PRO A 34 -18.13 -7.30 27.28
N PHE A 35 -18.04 -8.62 27.13
CA PHE A 35 -16.77 -9.33 26.91
C PHE A 35 -16.23 -9.22 25.48
N ASN A 36 -17.00 -8.66 24.54
CA ASN A 36 -16.50 -8.42 23.19
C ASN A 36 -15.62 -7.15 23.17
N ALA A 37 -14.31 -7.33 23.04
CA ALA A 37 -13.35 -6.21 23.00
C ALA A 37 -13.61 -5.21 21.86
N PHE A 38 -14.24 -5.64 20.75
CA PHE A 38 -14.62 -4.75 19.64
C PHE A 38 -15.76 -3.79 19.99
N CYS A 39 -16.45 -4.05 21.10
CA CYS A 39 -17.60 -3.28 21.55
C CYS A 39 -17.27 -2.21 22.58
N ARG A 40 -16.01 -2.15 23.02
CA ARG A 40 -15.52 -1.21 24.01
C ARG A 40 -14.75 -0.09 23.33
N LYS A 41 -15.03 1.16 23.68
CA LYS A 41 -14.28 2.33 23.21
C LYS A 41 -13.99 3.25 24.38
N CYS A 42 -12.76 3.71 24.47
CA CYS A 42 -12.38 4.73 25.43
C CYS A 42 -12.82 6.11 24.92
N ILE A 43 -13.53 6.85 25.76
CA ILE A 43 -13.87 8.26 25.56
C ILE A 43 -12.96 9.05 26.48
N CYS A 44 -12.16 9.94 25.91
CA CYS A 44 -11.27 10.78 26.69
C CYS A 44 -12.02 11.96 27.29
N ASP A 45 -11.64 12.36 28.50
CA ASP A 45 -12.14 13.59 29.12
C ASP A 45 -11.66 14.83 28.34
N ASN A 46 -12.27 16.00 28.62
CA ASN A 46 -11.94 17.25 27.93
C ASN A 46 -10.44 17.57 28.00
N GLY A 47 -9.86 17.97 26.86
CA GLY A 47 -8.43 18.25 26.72
C GLY A 47 -7.59 17.04 26.27
N TYR A 48 -8.14 15.83 26.34
CA TYR A 48 -7.47 14.60 25.92
C TYR A 48 -8.02 14.10 24.57
N SER A 49 -7.21 13.31 23.87
CA SER A 49 -7.53 12.73 22.58
C SER A 49 -7.05 11.29 22.51
N LEU A 50 -7.85 10.40 21.92
CA LEU A 50 -7.51 8.99 21.81
C LEU A 50 -6.48 8.77 20.70
N ILE A 51 -5.25 8.37 21.06
CA ILE A 51 -4.21 7.96 20.11
C ILE A 51 -3.72 6.56 20.48
N ALA A 52 -3.74 5.66 19.49
CA ALA A 52 -3.36 4.25 19.67
C ALA A 52 -4.05 3.56 20.87
N GLY A 53 -5.31 3.91 21.13
CA GLY A 53 -6.11 3.33 22.22
C GLY A 53 -5.87 3.95 23.60
N ARG A 54 -5.12 5.05 23.71
CA ARG A 54 -4.88 5.77 24.98
C ARG A 54 -5.27 7.23 24.87
N CYS A 55 -5.74 7.80 25.98
CA CYS A 55 -6.04 9.23 26.06
C CYS A 55 -4.77 10.02 26.34
N THR A 56 -4.33 10.81 25.35
CA THR A 56 -3.13 11.63 25.42
C THR A 56 -3.54 13.10 25.52
N ASN A 57 -2.88 13.86 26.40
CA ASN A 57 -3.08 15.30 26.51
C ASN A 57 -2.67 15.96 25.18
N ARG A 58 -3.48 16.87 24.64
CA ARG A 58 -3.18 17.56 23.37
C ARG A 58 -1.96 18.48 23.46
N ASP A 59 -1.63 18.94 24.66
CA ASP A 59 -0.46 19.80 24.91
C ASP A 59 0.84 18.98 25.09
N ASP A 60 0.75 17.65 25.13
CA ASP A 60 1.92 16.78 25.18
C ASP A 60 2.71 16.88 23.86
N PRO A 61 4.01 17.21 23.86
CA PRO A 61 4.83 17.23 22.65
C PRO A 61 4.79 15.91 21.85
N LEU A 62 4.60 14.77 22.52
CA LEU A 62 4.48 13.45 21.91
C LEU A 62 3.15 13.27 21.17
N TYR A 63 2.13 14.07 21.48
CA TYR A 63 0.81 14.01 20.84
C TYR A 63 0.91 14.10 19.32
N ASN A 64 1.64 15.10 18.81
CA ASN A 64 1.79 15.33 17.37
C ASN A 64 2.56 14.19 16.70
N ILE A 65 3.63 13.70 17.33
CA ILE A 65 4.44 12.58 16.81
C ILE A 65 3.57 11.32 16.69
N GLN A 66 2.81 11.00 17.73
CA GLN A 66 2.00 9.79 17.75
C GLN A 66 0.81 9.90 16.78
N LYS A 67 0.21 11.09 16.66
CA LYS A 67 -0.82 11.40 15.67
C LYS A 67 -0.31 11.20 14.24
N ASP A 68 0.87 11.70 13.93
CA ASP A 68 1.48 11.56 12.60
C ASP A 68 1.80 10.10 12.27
N LEU A 69 2.28 9.32 13.24
CA LEU A 69 2.52 7.88 13.08
C LEU A 69 1.23 7.10 12.81
N GLU A 70 0.15 7.40 13.53
CA GLU A 70 -1.16 6.76 13.27
C GLU A 70 -1.73 7.16 11.91
N LEU A 71 -1.55 8.43 11.51
CA LEU A 71 -1.95 8.90 10.19
C LEU A 71 -1.16 8.23 9.06
N ASP A 72 0.15 8.05 9.24
CA ASP A 72 0.98 7.30 8.28
C ASP A 72 0.55 5.84 8.20
N ARG A 73 0.32 5.18 9.34
CA ARG A 73 -0.19 3.79 9.39
C ARG A 73 -1.54 3.67 8.68
N PHE A 74 -2.43 4.65 8.89
CA PHE A 74 -3.70 4.73 8.21
C PHE A 74 -3.53 4.86 6.69
N HIS A 75 -2.71 5.78 6.21
CA HIS A 75 -2.42 5.95 4.79
C HIS A 75 -1.76 4.72 4.17
N LYS A 76 -0.85 4.05 4.90
CA LYS A 76 -0.24 2.79 4.48
C LYS A 76 -1.29 1.69 4.29
N ARG A 77 -2.26 1.60 5.21
CA ARG A 77 -3.40 0.66 5.07
C ARG A 77 -4.24 0.98 3.84
N ILE A 78 -4.54 2.27 3.59
CA ILE A 78 -5.28 2.72 2.40
C ILE A 78 -4.53 2.35 1.11
N ARG A 79 -3.20 2.56 1.05
CA ARG A 79 -2.36 2.17 -0.10
C ARG A 79 -2.37 0.66 -0.34
N LEU A 80 -2.33 -0.15 0.72
CA LEU A 80 -2.43 -1.61 0.60
C LEU A 80 -3.80 -2.04 0.08
N MET A 81 -4.88 -1.40 0.54
CA MET A 81 -6.23 -1.68 0.04
C MET A 81 -6.40 -1.32 -1.44
N ARG A 82 -5.78 -0.22 -1.92
CA ARG A 82 -5.81 0.13 -3.36
C ARG A 82 -5.17 -0.91 -4.30
N LYS A 83 -4.38 -1.85 -3.77
CA LYS A 83 -3.82 -2.94 -4.60
C LYS A 83 -4.87 -4.00 -4.96
N ASP A 84 -5.98 -4.07 -4.24
CA ASP A 84 -7.10 -4.91 -4.61
C ASP A 84 -7.87 -4.25 -5.77
N SER A 85 -7.84 -4.88 -6.94
CA SER A 85 -8.37 -4.35 -8.19
C SER A 85 -9.89 -4.15 -8.19
N ASN A 86 -10.60 -4.67 -7.18
CA ASN A 86 -12.06 -4.64 -7.14
C ASN A 86 -12.65 -3.55 -6.23
N ILE A 87 -11.82 -2.71 -5.61
CA ILE A 87 -12.30 -1.65 -4.72
C ILE A 87 -11.82 -0.26 -5.12
N THR A 88 -12.67 0.73 -4.85
CA THR A 88 -12.36 2.14 -4.98
C THR A 88 -12.44 2.78 -3.61
N ILE A 89 -11.49 3.66 -3.32
CA ILE A 89 -11.42 4.38 -2.04
C ILE A 89 -11.67 5.86 -2.33
N THR A 90 -12.77 6.39 -1.81
CA THR A 90 -13.24 7.77 -2.06
C THR A 90 -13.53 8.49 -0.75
N ARG A 91 -13.44 9.82 -0.74
CA ARG A 91 -13.85 10.67 0.41
C ARG A 91 -15.33 11.05 0.35
N ILE A 92 -15.95 10.94 -0.82
CA ILE A 92 -17.38 11.21 -1.04
C ILE A 92 -18.18 9.91 -1.04
N ALA A 93 -19.50 10.01 -1.16
CA ALA A 93 -20.38 8.85 -1.32
C ALA A 93 -19.91 7.91 -2.44
N CYS A 94 -20.18 6.62 -2.29
CA CYS A 94 -19.89 5.65 -3.34
C CYS A 94 -20.71 5.99 -4.60
N PRO A 95 -20.12 5.86 -5.81
CA PRO A 95 -20.86 5.96 -7.06
C PRO A 95 -22.10 5.03 -7.07
N SER A 96 -23.13 5.39 -7.82
CA SER A 96 -24.42 4.67 -7.83
C SER A 96 -24.35 3.21 -8.32
N ASN A 97 -23.31 2.85 -9.08
CA ASN A 97 -23.00 1.49 -9.53
C ASN A 97 -22.07 0.72 -8.57
N MET A 98 -21.75 1.30 -7.41
CA MET A 98 -20.97 0.68 -6.36
C MET A 98 -21.79 0.55 -5.07
N VAL A 99 -21.33 -0.32 -4.18
CA VAL A 99 -21.85 -0.51 -2.82
C VAL A 99 -20.74 -0.14 -1.83
N GLN A 100 -21.09 0.62 -0.80
CA GLN A 100 -20.17 0.88 0.30
C GLN A 100 -19.98 -0.40 1.11
N VAL A 101 -18.76 -0.93 1.11
CA VAL A 101 -18.38 -2.10 1.90
C VAL A 101 -17.93 -1.68 3.29
N LYS A 102 -17.22 -0.56 3.38
CA LYS A 102 -16.62 -0.12 4.64
C LYS A 102 -16.45 1.39 4.70
N HIS A 103 -16.58 1.94 5.90
CA HIS A 103 -16.20 3.31 6.23
C HIS A 103 -14.98 3.27 7.15
N ILE A 104 -13.93 4.02 6.84
CA ILE A 104 -12.72 4.07 7.67
C ILE A 104 -12.31 5.52 7.87
N CYS A 105 -12.14 5.88 9.14
CA CYS A 105 -11.71 7.20 9.55
C CYS A 105 -10.38 7.11 10.30
N PRO A 106 -9.51 8.14 10.22
CA PRO A 106 -8.42 8.28 11.18
C PRO A 106 -8.99 8.49 12.59
N LEU A 107 -8.30 7.97 13.61
CA LEU A 107 -8.79 7.96 14.99
C LEU A 107 -8.87 9.36 15.65
N SER A 108 -8.24 10.39 15.08
CA SER A 108 -7.84 11.58 15.85
C SER A 108 -8.41 12.95 15.39
N ILE A 109 -9.31 13.02 14.42
CA ILE A 109 -9.78 14.31 13.85
C ILE A 109 -11.31 14.31 13.72
N SER A 110 -11.93 15.50 13.79
CA SER A 110 -13.38 15.72 13.63
C SER A 110 -13.94 14.82 12.51
N TRP A 111 -14.97 14.06 12.88
CA TRP A 111 -15.23 12.72 12.39
C TRP A 111 -15.67 12.61 10.93
N ASP A 112 -15.86 13.70 10.19
CA ASP A 112 -16.50 13.63 8.87
C ASP A 112 -15.61 14.06 7.68
N LEU A 113 -14.64 14.95 7.89
CA LEU A 113 -13.92 15.54 6.74
C LEU A 113 -12.77 14.68 6.17
N ASN A 114 -12.27 13.71 6.95
CA ASN A 114 -11.09 12.92 6.59
C ASN A 114 -11.34 11.41 6.49
N CYS A 115 -12.61 10.99 6.50
CA CYS A 115 -12.94 9.59 6.33
C CYS A 115 -12.89 9.16 4.86
N TYR A 116 -12.68 7.87 4.67
CA TYR A 116 -12.74 7.23 3.38
C TYR A 116 -13.82 6.16 3.38
N ARG A 117 -14.56 6.09 2.29
CA ARG A 117 -15.48 5.03 1.95
C ARG A 117 -14.78 4.08 1.00
N ILE A 118 -14.82 2.80 1.35
CA ILE A 118 -14.39 1.70 0.49
C ILE A 118 -15.62 1.21 -0.23
N CYS A 119 -15.60 1.37 -1.55
CA CYS A 119 -16.67 1.03 -2.44
C CYS A 119 -16.25 -0.15 -3.30
N LYS A 120 -17.15 -1.12 -3.49
CA LYS A 120 -16.98 -2.25 -4.40
C LYS A 120 -18.05 -2.18 -5.48
N CYS A 121 -17.76 -2.68 -6.67
CA CYS A 121 -18.78 -2.81 -7.71
C CYS A 121 -19.98 -3.66 -7.23
N LYS A 122 -21.19 -3.27 -7.63
CA LYS A 122 -22.39 -4.11 -7.47
C LYS A 122 -22.19 -5.46 -8.18
N ASP A 123 -22.88 -6.49 -7.70
CA ASP A 123 -22.76 -7.83 -8.27
C ASP A 123 -23.04 -7.85 -9.77
N GLY A 124 -22.21 -8.58 -10.51
CA GLY A 124 -22.25 -8.65 -11.97
C GLY A 124 -21.47 -7.54 -12.69
N LEU A 125 -20.98 -6.52 -11.98
CA LEU A 125 -20.09 -5.50 -12.55
C LEU A 125 -18.63 -5.78 -12.19
N ARG A 126 -17.70 -5.36 -13.05
CA ARG A 126 -16.25 -5.41 -12.77
C ARG A 126 -15.63 -4.03 -12.85
N MET A 127 -14.59 -3.80 -12.05
CA MET A 127 -13.88 -2.53 -12.03
C MET A 127 -12.93 -2.44 -13.22
N ARG A 128 -13.06 -1.38 -14.03
CA ARG A 128 -12.20 -1.09 -15.18
C ARG A 128 -11.92 0.40 -15.25
N GLY A 129 -10.65 0.79 -15.11
CA GLY A 129 -10.24 2.19 -15.16
C GLY A 129 -10.91 3.08 -14.10
N GLY A 130 -11.21 2.53 -12.92
CA GLY A 130 -11.89 3.25 -11.83
C GLY A 130 -13.42 3.26 -11.89
N ASN A 131 -14.02 2.68 -12.94
CA ASN A 131 -15.48 2.59 -13.10
C ASN A 131 -15.96 1.14 -13.04
N CYS A 132 -17.19 0.90 -12.57
CA CYS A 132 -17.82 -0.42 -12.65
C CYS A 132 -18.55 -0.59 -13.97
N VAL A 133 -18.15 -1.59 -14.75
CA VAL A 133 -18.70 -1.93 -16.06
C VAL A 133 -19.40 -3.28 -16.02
N ASP A 134 -20.53 -3.39 -16.72
CA ASP A 134 -21.24 -4.64 -16.90
C ASP A 134 -20.54 -5.48 -17.97
N GLU A 135 -19.92 -6.58 -17.57
CA GLU A 135 -19.25 -7.48 -18.52
C GLU A 135 -20.24 -8.37 -19.29
N ARG A 136 -21.50 -8.52 -18.84
CA ARG A 136 -22.50 -9.27 -19.61
C ARG A 136 -22.94 -8.50 -20.83
N LYS A 137 -22.93 -7.16 -20.75
CA LYS A 137 -23.09 -6.27 -21.90
C LYS A 137 -21.83 -6.15 -22.75
N LYS A 138 -21.03 -7.23 -22.87
CA LYS A 138 -19.91 -7.30 -23.82
C LYS A 138 -20.48 -7.25 -25.24
N TYR A 139 -20.77 -6.01 -25.64
CA TYR A 139 -20.94 -5.52 -26.98
C TYR A 139 -20.02 -6.31 -27.89
N ASP A 140 -20.56 -6.88 -28.96
CA ASP A 140 -19.88 -7.79 -29.87
C ASP A 140 -18.54 -7.19 -30.30
N ARG A 141 -17.49 -7.58 -29.59
CA ARG A 141 -16.18 -6.92 -29.62
C ARG A 141 -15.45 -7.21 -30.94
N SER A 142 -16.01 -8.07 -31.78
CA SER A 142 -15.57 -8.26 -33.16
C SER A 142 -15.75 -6.98 -33.98
N GLN A 143 -16.79 -6.18 -33.77
CA GLN A 143 -17.04 -4.99 -34.61
C GLN A 143 -16.15 -3.78 -34.28
N VAL A 144 -15.73 -3.58 -33.02
CA VAL A 144 -14.94 -2.38 -32.66
C VAL A 144 -13.45 -2.55 -33.00
N ILE A 145 -12.93 -3.78 -33.00
CA ILE A 145 -11.53 -4.02 -33.41
C ILE A 145 -11.38 -3.79 -34.92
N THR A 146 -12.37 -4.10 -35.74
CA THR A 146 -12.25 -3.91 -37.20
C THR A 146 -12.12 -2.45 -37.61
N ASP A 147 -12.79 -1.52 -36.93
CA ASP A 147 -12.81 -0.11 -37.34
C ASP A 147 -11.54 0.66 -36.97
N SER A 148 -10.71 0.12 -36.06
CA SER A 148 -9.49 0.78 -35.59
C SER A 148 -8.19 0.07 -35.96
N ILE A 149 -8.25 -0.95 -36.85
CA ILE A 149 -7.04 -1.53 -37.47
C ILE A 149 -6.47 -0.51 -38.47
N SER A 150 -5.53 0.29 -38.00
CA SER A 150 -4.74 1.17 -38.86
C SER A 150 -3.99 0.36 -39.92
N LYS A 151 -3.99 0.83 -41.17
CA LYS A 151 -3.20 0.25 -42.29
C LYS A 151 -1.73 0.72 -42.25
N CYS A 152 -1.05 0.57 -41.11
CA CYS A 152 0.40 0.85 -41.10
C CYS A 152 1.14 -0.18 -41.96
N GLY A 153 2.07 0.30 -42.79
CA GLY A 153 3.03 -0.51 -43.53
C GLY A 153 4.05 -1.23 -42.62
N LYS A 154 5.00 -1.97 -43.19
CA LYS A 154 5.94 -2.79 -42.40
C LYS A 154 6.85 -1.98 -41.46
N GLU A 155 7.10 -0.68 -41.71
CA GLU A 155 8.24 0.04 -41.08
C GLU A 155 7.93 1.44 -40.52
N ASN A 156 6.72 1.99 -40.69
CA ASN A 156 6.40 3.38 -40.34
C ASN A 156 5.16 3.51 -39.45
N CYS A 157 5.07 2.72 -38.39
CA CYS A 157 3.95 2.77 -37.44
C CYS A 157 4.19 3.82 -36.37
N ARG A 158 3.10 4.46 -35.93
CA ARG A 158 3.17 5.41 -34.82
C ARG A 158 3.26 4.63 -33.50
N LEU A 159 3.99 5.21 -32.56
CA LEU A 159 4.09 4.66 -31.20
C LEU A 159 2.69 4.48 -30.60
N GLY A 160 2.39 3.26 -30.14
CA GLY A 160 1.13 2.89 -29.52
C GLY A 160 0.06 2.34 -30.47
N GLU A 161 0.26 2.40 -31.80
CA GLU A 161 -0.66 1.82 -32.79
C GLU A 161 -0.81 0.30 -32.60
N VAL A 162 -2.05 -0.18 -32.78
CA VAL A 162 -2.45 -1.57 -32.53
C VAL A 162 -2.84 -2.23 -33.84
N PHE A 163 -2.41 -3.48 -34.03
CA PHE A 163 -2.60 -4.24 -35.27
C PHE A 163 -3.06 -5.65 -34.98
N LEU A 164 -3.87 -6.18 -35.90
CA LEU A 164 -4.20 -7.59 -35.96
C LEU A 164 -3.26 -8.26 -36.99
N ASP A 165 -2.30 -9.05 -36.52
CA ASP A 165 -1.41 -9.84 -37.37
C ASP A 165 -1.91 -11.29 -37.44
N PHE A 166 -2.53 -11.66 -38.56
CA PHE A 166 -3.04 -13.00 -38.84
C PHE A 166 -1.96 -14.10 -38.90
N THR A 167 -0.68 -13.71 -38.95
CA THR A 167 0.45 -14.64 -38.99
C THR A 167 1.26 -14.63 -37.70
N CYS A 168 1.07 -13.61 -36.85
CA CYS A 168 1.89 -13.30 -35.68
C CYS A 168 3.41 -13.17 -35.95
N ARG A 169 3.84 -13.13 -37.23
CA ARG A 169 5.26 -13.12 -37.62
C ARG A 169 5.94 -11.78 -37.37
N ARG A 170 5.18 -10.71 -37.12
CA ARG A 170 5.73 -9.38 -36.88
C ARG A 170 6.21 -9.15 -35.45
N ILE A 171 5.89 -10.02 -34.50
CA ILE A 171 6.31 -9.86 -33.10
C ILE A 171 7.84 -9.75 -33.00
N GLY A 172 8.32 -8.74 -32.30
CA GLY A 172 9.74 -8.41 -32.16
C GLY A 172 10.38 -7.74 -33.37
N LYS A 173 9.69 -7.62 -34.52
CA LYS A 173 10.19 -6.87 -35.68
C LYS A 173 10.05 -5.36 -35.44
N LYS A 174 10.90 -4.59 -36.11
CA LYS A 174 10.85 -3.13 -36.08
C LYS A 174 9.51 -2.65 -36.67
N CYS A 175 8.89 -1.69 -35.99
CA CYS A 175 7.70 -0.98 -36.49
C CYS A 175 7.96 0.52 -36.67
N GLY A 176 9.17 0.98 -36.32
CA GLY A 176 9.62 2.37 -36.43
C GLY A 176 11.02 2.52 -35.83
N ILE A 177 11.54 3.75 -35.81
CA ILE A 177 12.86 4.05 -35.24
C ILE A 177 12.82 3.82 -33.72
N ASN A 178 13.67 2.90 -33.24
CA ASN A 178 13.72 2.45 -31.83
C ASN A 178 12.38 1.88 -31.32
N MET A 179 11.55 1.35 -32.23
CA MET A 179 10.26 0.75 -31.91
C MET A 179 10.16 -0.68 -32.44
N ILE A 180 9.48 -1.55 -31.70
CA ILE A 180 9.23 -2.96 -32.07
C ILE A 180 7.76 -3.31 -31.88
N PHE A 181 7.26 -4.28 -32.64
CA PHE A 181 5.94 -4.85 -32.41
C PHE A 181 5.96 -5.77 -31.18
N ASN A 182 5.14 -5.48 -30.19
CA ASN A 182 4.96 -6.28 -28.97
C ASN A 182 3.57 -6.91 -28.92
N LEU A 183 3.44 -8.10 -28.33
CA LEU A 183 2.17 -8.82 -28.22
C LEU A 183 1.31 -8.24 -27.09
N ILE A 184 0.12 -7.70 -27.40
CA ILE A 184 -0.84 -7.24 -26.37
C ILE A 184 -1.72 -8.41 -25.90
N ASN A 185 -2.25 -9.17 -26.86
CA ASN A 185 -3.21 -10.22 -26.58
C ASN A 185 -2.99 -11.41 -27.52
N GLY A 186 -2.88 -12.59 -26.90
CA GLY A 186 -2.62 -13.86 -27.58
C GLY A 186 -3.79 -14.38 -28.41
N ILE A 187 -3.48 -15.46 -29.13
CA ILE A 187 -4.25 -16.10 -30.20
C ILE A 187 -5.74 -16.25 -29.83
N LEU A 188 -6.58 -15.39 -30.40
CA LEU A 188 -8.04 -15.42 -30.26
C LEU A 188 -8.61 -16.62 -31.04
N LYS A 189 -8.54 -17.85 -30.52
CA LYS A 189 -9.13 -19.09 -31.13
C LYS A 189 -8.87 -19.34 -32.64
N GLY A 190 -8.05 -18.52 -33.27
CA GLY A 190 -7.74 -18.41 -34.68
C GLY A 190 -6.41 -17.67 -34.75
N LYS A 191 -5.56 -18.07 -35.70
CA LYS A 191 -4.10 -17.86 -35.75
C LYS A 191 -3.62 -16.39 -35.79
N SER A 192 -4.46 -15.42 -35.45
CA SER A 192 -4.16 -14.01 -35.36
C SER A 192 -3.72 -13.57 -33.97
N CYS A 193 -2.80 -12.61 -33.91
CA CYS A 193 -2.35 -11.95 -32.71
C CYS A 193 -2.66 -10.46 -32.75
N VAL A 194 -2.98 -9.86 -31.60
CA VAL A 194 -3.09 -8.41 -31.47
C VAL A 194 -1.75 -7.87 -30.97
N ILE A 195 -1.06 -7.10 -31.81
CA ILE A 195 0.27 -6.54 -31.54
C ILE A 195 0.22 -5.01 -31.46
N ARG A 196 1.18 -4.40 -30.76
CA ARG A 196 1.34 -2.94 -30.61
C ARG A 196 2.71 -2.50 -31.04
N CYS A 197 2.84 -1.34 -31.67
CA CYS A 197 4.15 -0.70 -31.84
C CYS A 197 4.58 0.00 -30.54
N GLU A 198 5.68 -0.45 -29.93
CA GLU A 198 6.19 0.05 -28.64
C GLU A 198 7.68 0.37 -28.73
N CYS A 199 8.21 1.17 -27.80
CA CYS A 199 9.65 1.42 -27.76
C CYS A 199 10.44 0.14 -27.45
N GLU A 200 11.60 -0.01 -28.11
CA GLU A 200 12.55 -1.06 -27.79
C GLU A 200 13.12 -0.88 -26.38
N ARG A 201 13.69 -1.96 -25.84
CA ARG A 201 14.42 -1.92 -24.57
C ARG A 201 15.47 -0.80 -24.60
N GLU A 202 15.59 -0.05 -23.51
CA GLU A 202 16.43 1.15 -23.35
C GLU A 202 15.87 2.48 -23.89
N PHE A 203 14.77 2.44 -24.63
CA PHE A 203 14.11 3.64 -25.16
C PHE A 203 12.81 3.94 -24.41
N VAL A 204 12.44 5.21 -24.37
CA VAL A 204 11.22 5.71 -23.75
C VAL A 204 10.45 6.59 -24.74
N GLY A 205 9.12 6.51 -24.69
CA GLY A 205 8.25 7.29 -25.56
C GLY A 205 8.22 8.76 -25.15
N LYS A 206 8.63 9.65 -26.05
CA LYS A 206 8.53 11.11 -25.90
C LYS A 206 8.01 11.72 -27.20
N SER A 207 6.91 12.47 -27.13
CA SER A 207 6.31 13.16 -28.28
C SER A 207 6.07 12.26 -29.50
N GLY A 208 5.59 11.03 -29.26
CA GLY A 208 5.33 10.05 -30.33
C GLY A 208 6.57 9.34 -30.90
N GLN A 209 7.77 9.62 -30.38
CA GLN A 209 9.03 8.99 -30.78
C GLN A 209 9.68 8.23 -29.62
N CYS A 210 10.56 7.28 -29.93
CA CYS A 210 11.31 6.53 -28.91
C CYS A 210 12.74 7.06 -28.81
N VAL A 211 13.06 7.65 -27.66
CA VAL A 211 14.36 8.29 -27.37
C VAL A 211 15.10 7.50 -26.28
N ARG A 212 16.43 7.48 -26.35
CA ARG A 212 17.25 6.71 -25.40
C ARG A 212 17.12 7.26 -23.99
N SER A 213 16.92 6.39 -23.01
CA SER A 213 16.84 6.80 -21.61
C SER A 213 18.23 7.17 -21.06
N LEU A 214 18.40 8.41 -20.59
CA LEU A 214 19.65 8.92 -20.00
C LEU A 214 20.12 8.13 -18.76
N ILE A 215 19.22 7.34 -18.15
CA ILE A 215 19.53 6.54 -16.95
C ILE A 215 20.48 5.39 -17.29
N PHE A 216 20.43 4.85 -18.51
CA PHE A 216 21.28 3.71 -18.90
C PHE A 216 22.71 4.13 -19.24
N THR A 217 22.94 5.37 -19.66
CA THR A 217 24.28 5.86 -20.05
C THR A 217 25.25 5.93 -18.88
N ARG A 218 24.78 6.00 -17.63
CA ARG A 218 25.64 6.21 -16.46
C ARG A 218 26.22 4.93 -15.85
N LYS A 219 25.77 3.74 -16.26
CA LYS A 219 26.17 2.48 -15.59
C LYS A 219 27.39 1.77 -16.16
N THR A 220 27.98 2.22 -17.27
CA THR A 220 29.18 1.56 -17.85
C THR A 220 30.49 2.24 -17.50
N THR A 221 30.50 3.39 -16.83
CA THR A 221 31.76 4.04 -16.44
C THR A 221 32.06 3.77 -14.97
N SER A 222 32.93 2.77 -14.75
CA SER A 222 33.94 2.71 -13.68
C SER A 222 33.48 3.11 -12.27
N GLU A 223 33.39 2.14 -11.37
CA GLU A 223 34.08 2.30 -10.07
C GLU A 223 34.44 0.95 -9.47
N LYS A 224 35.76 0.77 -9.44
CA LYS A 224 36.55 -0.37 -8.98
C LYS A 224 36.52 -0.40 -7.45
N THR A 225 36.34 -1.61 -6.90
CA THR A 225 36.99 -2.11 -5.67
C THR A 225 36.95 -1.20 -4.43
N THR A 226 35.87 -1.30 -3.67
CA THR A 226 35.98 -1.31 -2.21
C THR A 226 35.41 -2.63 -1.75
N THR A 227 36.28 -3.56 -1.36
CA THR A 227 35.92 -4.83 -0.70
C THR A 227 35.37 -4.50 0.68
N GLU A 228 34.16 -3.94 0.73
CA GLU A 228 33.35 -3.89 1.95
C GLU A 228 33.12 -5.35 2.38
N PHE A 229 33.57 -5.67 3.60
CA PHE A 229 33.33 -6.95 4.28
C PHE A 229 31.81 -7.07 4.54
N ILE A 230 31.04 -7.38 3.50
CA ILE A 230 29.61 -7.64 3.60
C ILE A 230 29.52 -9.06 4.17
N SER A 231 29.42 -9.16 5.50
CA SER A 231 28.93 -10.40 6.11
C SER A 231 27.59 -10.73 5.43
N SER A 232 27.52 -11.89 4.77
CA SER A 232 26.39 -12.32 3.94
C SER A 232 25.06 -12.40 4.69
N ASP A 233 25.09 -12.25 6.01
CA ASP A 233 23.97 -12.43 6.92
C ASP A 233 23.27 -11.13 7.34
N LEU A 234 23.55 -10.01 6.65
CA LEU A 234 22.79 -8.78 6.90
C LEU A 234 21.32 -8.96 6.47
N PRO A 235 20.35 -8.56 7.31
CA PRO A 235 18.93 -8.67 6.99
C PRO A 235 18.57 -7.90 5.73
N LYS A 236 17.75 -8.50 4.86
CA LYS A 236 17.25 -7.82 3.65
C LYS A 236 16.24 -6.74 4.01
N VAL A 237 16.01 -5.80 3.08
CA VAL A 237 14.95 -4.79 3.24
C VAL A 237 13.61 -5.50 3.46
N GLY A 238 12.91 -5.12 4.53
CA GLY A 238 11.63 -5.70 4.92
C GLY A 238 11.70 -7.03 5.67
N GLU A 239 12.88 -7.66 5.76
CA GLU A 239 13.08 -8.89 6.52
C GLU A 239 13.01 -8.61 8.01
N LYS A 240 12.12 -9.31 8.71
CA LYS A 240 11.91 -9.16 10.14
C LYS A 240 12.81 -10.11 10.89
N PHE A 241 13.43 -9.62 11.95
CA PHE A 241 14.23 -10.44 12.86
C PHE A 241 13.94 -10.06 14.30
N TYR A 242 14.24 -11.00 15.19
CA TYR A 242 14.04 -10.87 16.62
C TYR A 242 15.35 -10.45 17.27
N ASN A 243 15.28 -9.42 18.12
CA ASN A 243 16.40 -8.98 18.94
C ASN A 243 15.97 -9.00 20.42
N SER A 244 16.64 -9.80 21.23
CA SER A 244 16.31 -10.02 22.64
C SER A 244 16.63 -8.83 23.55
N ASP A 245 17.45 -7.87 23.11
CA ASP A 245 17.85 -6.72 23.92
C ASP A 245 17.45 -5.36 23.35
N CYS A 246 17.00 -5.31 22.09
CA CYS A 246 16.69 -4.08 21.36
C CYS A 246 17.82 -3.05 21.27
N ARG A 247 19.06 -3.44 21.57
CA ARG A 247 20.25 -2.56 21.58
C ARG A 247 21.02 -2.62 20.27
N GLN A 248 20.54 -3.34 19.25
CA GLN A 248 21.21 -3.34 17.95
C GLN A 248 21.32 -1.90 17.43
N ILE A 249 22.56 -1.54 17.14
CA ILE A 249 22.98 -0.24 16.65
C ILE A 249 22.49 -0.09 15.19
N PRO A 250 22.17 1.12 14.69
CA PRO A 250 21.76 1.36 13.30
C PRO A 250 22.65 0.71 12.22
N LEU A 251 23.89 0.35 12.57
CA LEU A 251 24.85 -0.40 11.76
C LEU A 251 24.39 -1.82 11.39
N ALA A 252 23.37 -2.38 12.06
CA ALA A 252 22.83 -3.71 11.74
C ALA A 252 22.12 -3.78 10.38
N CYS A 253 21.66 -2.64 9.86
CA CYS A 253 21.08 -2.55 8.53
C CYS A 253 22.14 -1.99 7.58
N GLY A 254 22.37 -2.67 6.46
CA GLY A 254 23.41 -2.32 5.49
C GLY A 254 23.35 -0.87 4.98
N LYS A 255 24.28 -0.52 4.10
CA LYS A 255 24.40 0.85 3.56
C LYS A 255 23.06 1.38 3.03
N ASN A 256 22.74 2.62 3.40
CA ASN A 256 21.50 3.32 3.01
C ASN A 256 20.19 2.77 3.61
N MET A 257 20.29 1.89 4.60
CA MET A 257 19.16 1.38 5.36
C MET A 257 19.10 1.99 6.76
N LYS A 258 17.96 1.83 7.42
CA LYS A 258 17.71 2.17 8.83
C LYS A 258 16.96 1.03 9.50
N LEU A 259 17.27 0.79 10.76
CA LEU A 259 16.59 -0.19 11.60
C LEU A 259 15.27 0.37 12.12
N ILE A 260 14.18 -0.38 12.00
CA ILE A 260 12.85 0.00 12.46
C ILE A 260 12.33 -1.07 13.42
N SER A 261 12.07 -0.68 14.68
CA SER A 261 11.40 -1.54 15.67
C SER A 261 9.89 -1.46 15.50
N ILE A 262 9.23 -2.59 15.24
CA ILE A 262 7.75 -2.64 15.14
C ILE A 262 7.08 -2.99 16.46
N TRP A 263 7.80 -3.68 17.35
CA TRP A 263 7.22 -4.20 18.57
C TRP A 263 8.29 -4.31 19.65
N LYS A 264 7.91 -4.03 20.90
CA LYS A 264 8.75 -4.17 22.09
C LYS A 264 7.93 -4.90 23.15
N ASN A 265 8.47 -6.00 23.65
CA ASN A 265 7.85 -6.85 24.64
C ASN A 265 8.71 -6.92 25.89
N SER A 266 8.09 -6.75 27.05
CA SER A 266 8.75 -7.09 28.32
C SER A 266 8.91 -8.61 28.38
N VAL A 267 10.15 -9.08 28.49
CA VAL A 267 10.45 -10.52 28.63
C VAL A 267 10.41 -10.94 30.09
N ASP A 268 10.76 -10.04 31.01
CA ASP A 268 10.80 -10.30 32.45
C ASP A 268 10.50 -9.03 33.29
N GLN A 269 10.47 -9.19 34.62
CA GLN A 269 10.37 -8.11 35.60
C GLN A 269 11.65 -7.26 35.70
N GLN A 270 12.75 -7.66 35.05
CA GLN A 270 14.05 -6.97 35.10
C GLN A 270 14.21 -5.92 33.98
N ASN A 271 13.10 -5.40 33.44
CA ASN A 271 13.10 -4.43 32.34
C ASN A 271 13.83 -4.93 31.07
N ARG A 272 13.93 -6.24 30.84
CA ARG A 272 14.45 -6.75 29.56
C ARG A 272 13.36 -6.65 28.52
N PHE A 273 13.70 -6.03 27.39
CA PHE A 273 12.81 -5.92 26.25
C PHE A 273 13.34 -6.70 25.07
N ALA A 274 12.51 -7.58 24.54
CA ALA A 274 12.71 -8.11 23.22
C ALA A 274 11.93 -7.29 22.19
N CYS A 275 12.45 -7.21 20.98
CA CYS A 275 11.75 -6.55 19.88
C CYS A 275 11.86 -7.33 18.60
N THR A 276 10.82 -7.17 17.79
CA THR A 276 10.89 -7.48 16.38
C THR A 276 11.30 -6.21 15.64
N GLN A 277 12.36 -6.30 14.86
CA GLN A 277 12.92 -5.20 14.07
C GLN A 277 12.99 -5.62 12.60
N PHE A 278 13.12 -4.64 11.70
CA PHE A 278 13.39 -4.89 10.28
C PHE A 278 14.18 -3.73 9.68
N CYS A 279 14.84 -3.97 8.55
CA CYS A 279 15.57 -2.93 7.82
C CYS A 279 14.67 -2.26 6.77
N ALA A 280 14.71 -0.93 6.70
CA ALA A 280 14.01 -0.13 5.70
C ALA A 280 15.00 0.83 5.02
N CYS A 281 14.71 1.30 3.81
CA CYS A 281 15.52 2.37 3.22
C CYS A 281 15.44 3.66 4.03
N LYS A 282 16.55 4.40 4.10
CA LYS A 282 16.56 5.78 4.60
C LYS A 282 15.66 6.65 3.71
N ASN A 283 15.21 7.78 4.24
CA ASN A 283 14.15 8.59 3.60
C ASN A 283 14.52 9.08 2.18
N GLU A 284 15.81 9.26 1.89
CA GLU A 284 16.35 9.69 0.59
C GLU A 284 16.64 8.55 -0.38
N PHE A 285 16.31 7.30 -0.01
CA PHE A 285 16.51 6.11 -0.81
C PHE A 285 15.20 5.35 -1.04
N VAL A 286 15.07 4.75 -2.21
CA VAL A 286 13.97 3.88 -2.62
C VAL A 286 14.45 2.44 -2.77
N GLU A 287 13.59 1.49 -2.43
CA GLU A 287 13.88 0.07 -2.58
C GLU A 287 13.69 -0.34 -4.05
N MET A 288 14.74 -0.90 -4.66
CA MET A 288 14.70 -1.52 -5.98
C MET A 288 15.48 -2.84 -5.93
N ASN A 289 14.82 -3.94 -6.27
CA ASN A 289 15.39 -5.30 -6.26
C ASN A 289 16.10 -5.66 -4.94
N GLY A 290 15.47 -5.33 -3.80
CA GLY A 290 16.00 -5.61 -2.46
C GLY A 290 17.19 -4.73 -2.04
N ARG A 291 17.49 -3.65 -2.78
CA ARG A 291 18.55 -2.69 -2.46
C ARG A 291 18.00 -1.28 -2.32
N CYS A 292 18.60 -0.46 -1.46
CA CYS A 292 18.24 0.95 -1.30
C CYS A 292 19.09 1.83 -2.23
N ILE A 293 18.44 2.47 -3.21
CA ILE A 293 19.07 3.32 -4.23
C ILE A 293 18.60 4.76 -4.01
N LYS A 294 19.50 5.75 -4.15
CA LYS A 294 19.16 7.16 -3.95
C LYS A 294 18.08 7.55 -4.97
N SER A 295 17.01 8.18 -4.47
CA SER A 295 15.88 8.61 -5.32
C SER A 295 16.27 9.72 -6.30
#